data_AF-A0A2R6WEE1-F1
#
_entry.id   AF-A0A2R6WEE1-F1
#
_cell.length_a   1.000
_cell.length_b   1.000
_cell.length_c   1.000
_cell.angle_alpha   90.00
_cell.angle_beta   90.00
_cell.angle_gamma   90.00
#
_symmetry.space_group_name_H-M   'P 1'
#
loop_
_entity.id
_entity.type
_entity.pdbx_description
1 polymer ?
#
loop_
_entity_poly.entity_id
_entity_poly.type
_entity_poly.pdbx_seq_one_letter_code
_entity_poly.pdbx_strand_id
1 'polypeptide(L)'
;MRALSVSPLSDYQVWWSLADSKYAGTALLVKHCFKPVSVKFSLESGASRDTHVPDGRVILAEFKTFRLLVTYAPNNGWKEEETSFQRRRKWDKALRKFVSQESKKPLIWCGDLNVSHQDIDVSHPDFFRTAKQKDYTPPNAEDVGQPGFTAAEKQRFSQILKDGGLVDSYRWLHKSQDFENGFSWSGNAVGKYRGKRMRIDYFLISEQLVGRLLHSDIQGSGIDHKGYCGSDHCPITLELSPATSTVPAHLPHVSSIDTDSTTGIDVKEITPEGVCP
;
A
#
# COMPACT_ATOMS: atom_id res chain seq x y z
N MET A 1 17.08 -1.46 -21.09
CA MET A 1 16.03 -0.76 -21.85
C MET A 1 15.32 -1.61 -22.91
N ARG A 2 15.93 -2.66 -23.50
CA ARG A 2 15.27 -3.51 -24.54
C ARG A 2 13.94 -4.16 -24.11
N ALA A 3 13.77 -4.44 -22.81
CA ALA A 3 12.52 -4.98 -22.27
C ALA A 3 11.35 -3.97 -22.29
N LEU A 4 11.63 -2.67 -22.20
CA LEU A 4 10.61 -1.62 -22.26
C LEU A 4 10.21 -1.26 -23.70
N SER A 5 11.01 -1.65 -24.69
CA SER A 5 10.77 -1.34 -26.10
C SER A 5 9.91 -2.38 -26.81
N VAL A 6 9.38 -3.39 -26.09
CA VAL A 6 8.59 -4.48 -26.65
C VAL A 6 7.25 -4.60 -25.92
N SER A 7 6.22 -5.04 -26.64
CA SER A 7 4.89 -5.27 -26.07
C SER A 7 4.95 -6.33 -24.95
N PRO A 8 4.18 -6.18 -23.85
CA PRO A 8 3.22 -5.09 -23.60
C PRO A 8 3.84 -3.81 -23.02
N LEU A 9 5.11 -3.82 -22.64
CA LEU A 9 5.73 -2.71 -21.92
C LEU A 9 6.01 -1.48 -22.79
N SER A 10 6.03 -1.65 -24.12
CA SER A 10 6.12 -0.54 -25.09
C SER A 10 4.96 0.46 -24.99
N ASP A 11 3.83 0.05 -24.43
CA ASP A 11 2.65 0.90 -24.27
C ASP A 11 2.66 1.70 -22.97
N TYR A 12 3.76 1.65 -22.21
CA TYR A 12 3.89 2.27 -20.90
C TYR A 12 4.98 3.34 -20.88
N GLN A 13 4.66 4.48 -20.28
CA GLN A 13 5.65 5.43 -19.79
C GLN A 13 6.17 4.96 -18.43
N VAL A 14 7.47 5.11 -18.19
CA VAL A 14 8.13 4.62 -16.97
C VAL A 14 8.87 5.75 -16.27
N TRP A 15 8.72 5.83 -14.96
CA TRP A 15 9.52 6.67 -14.07
C TRP A 15 10.28 5.82 -13.07
N TRP A 16 11.50 6.23 -12.77
CA TRP A 16 12.38 5.56 -11.82
C TRP A 16 12.77 6.53 -10.72
N SER A 17 12.70 6.07 -9.48
CA SER A 17 13.32 6.73 -8.33
C SER A 17 14.35 5.75 -7.81
N LEU A 18 15.63 6.01 -8.05
CA LEU A 18 16.70 5.04 -7.78
C LEU A 18 17.57 5.53 -6.62
N ALA A 19 18.14 4.59 -5.89
CA ALA A 19 19.21 4.89 -4.96
C ALA A 19 20.56 4.87 -5.68
N ASP A 20 21.55 5.59 -5.14
CA ASP A 20 22.95 5.51 -5.59
C ASP A 20 23.64 4.19 -5.15
N SER A 21 22.86 3.22 -4.65
CA SER A 21 23.33 1.92 -4.19
C SER A 21 22.57 0.80 -4.89
N LYS A 22 22.97 -0.46 -4.64
CA LYS A 22 22.24 -1.65 -5.13
C LYS A 22 20.96 -1.95 -4.33
N TYR A 23 20.60 -1.11 -3.36
CA TYR A 23 19.49 -1.34 -2.45
C TYR A 23 18.38 -0.31 -2.67
N ALA A 24 17.12 -0.76 -2.55
CA ALA A 24 15.92 0.03 -2.75
C ALA A 24 15.73 0.50 -4.21
N GLY A 25 15.12 1.67 -4.39
CA GLY A 25 14.58 2.12 -5.66
C GLY A 25 13.13 1.65 -5.90
N THR A 26 12.42 2.44 -6.69
CA THR A 26 11.04 2.22 -7.09
C THR A 26 10.84 2.57 -8.55
N ALA A 27 9.84 1.96 -9.17
CA ALA A 27 9.44 2.23 -10.54
C ALA A 27 7.93 2.43 -10.61
N LEU A 28 7.49 3.33 -11.50
CA LEU A 28 6.09 3.51 -11.83
C LEU A 28 5.92 3.36 -13.34
N LEU A 29 5.08 2.43 -13.76
CA LEU A 29 4.70 2.22 -15.15
C LEU A 29 3.25 2.67 -15.34
N VAL A 30 3.01 3.56 -16.30
CA VAL A 30 1.68 4.08 -16.62
C VAL A 30 1.44 3.92 -18.12
N LYS A 31 0.32 3.29 -18.52
CA LYS A 31 -0.05 3.19 -19.94
C LYS A 31 -0.12 4.58 -20.58
N HIS A 32 0.34 4.71 -21.83
CA HIS A 32 0.41 6.00 -22.54
C HIS A 32 -0.94 6.73 -22.70
N CYS A 33 -2.06 6.00 -22.65
CA CYS A 33 -3.40 6.61 -22.67
C CYS A 33 -3.70 7.43 -21.40
N PHE A 34 -3.01 7.18 -20.28
CA PHE A 34 -3.11 7.97 -19.07
C PHE A 34 -1.95 8.97 -18.98
N LYS A 35 -2.29 10.22 -18.64
CA LYS A 35 -1.33 11.32 -18.59
C LYS A 35 -1.29 11.94 -17.19
N PRO A 36 -0.25 11.63 -16.38
CA PRO A 36 0.00 12.37 -15.14
C PRO A 36 0.21 13.86 -15.45
N VAL A 37 -0.37 14.73 -14.63
CA VAL A 37 -0.15 16.18 -14.61
C VAL A 37 1.26 16.51 -14.15
N SER A 38 1.77 15.77 -13.16
CA SER A 38 3.16 15.87 -12.72
C SER A 38 3.60 14.58 -12.05
N VAL A 39 4.91 14.35 -12.02
CA VAL A 39 5.55 13.28 -11.26
C VAL A 39 6.68 13.88 -10.44
N LYS A 40 6.78 13.50 -9.17
CA LYS A 40 7.81 13.93 -8.21
C LYS A 40 8.39 12.72 -7.49
N PHE A 41 9.57 12.90 -6.89
CA PHE A 41 10.32 11.83 -6.24
C PHE A 41 10.63 12.09 -4.76
N SER A 42 9.87 13.02 -4.16
CA SER A 42 9.96 13.43 -2.76
C SER A 42 8.59 13.77 -2.20
N LEU A 43 8.46 13.64 -0.87
CA LEU A 43 7.30 14.04 -0.08
C LEU A 43 7.37 15.51 0.38
N GLU A 44 8.50 16.17 0.16
CA GLU A 44 8.72 17.53 0.62
C GLU A 44 7.94 18.55 -0.21
N SER A 45 7.11 19.35 0.47
CA SER A 45 6.39 20.45 -0.16
C SER A 45 7.37 21.50 -0.70
N GLY A 46 7.22 21.86 -1.97
CA GLY A 46 8.08 22.83 -2.64
C GLY A 46 9.37 22.26 -3.23
N ALA A 47 9.66 20.96 -3.03
CA ALA A 47 10.78 20.31 -3.69
C ALA A 47 10.66 20.41 -5.23
N SER A 48 11.80 20.53 -5.90
CA SER A 48 11.85 20.57 -7.36
C SER A 48 11.41 19.22 -7.93
N ARG A 49 11.02 19.19 -9.21
CA ARG A 49 10.58 17.95 -9.87
C ARG A 49 11.68 16.89 -9.94
N ASP A 50 12.94 17.32 -9.93
CA ASP A 50 14.12 16.46 -10.03
C ASP A 50 14.75 16.14 -8.66
N THR A 51 14.12 16.59 -7.56
CA THR A 51 14.60 16.22 -6.22
C THR A 51 14.12 14.81 -5.87
N HIS A 52 15.07 13.88 -5.81
CA HIS A 52 14.85 12.51 -5.35
C HIS A 52 15.16 12.37 -3.85
N VAL A 53 14.36 11.56 -3.15
CA VAL A 53 14.82 10.99 -1.87
C VAL A 53 16.02 10.08 -2.17
N PRO A 54 17.15 10.20 -1.45
CA PRO A 54 18.39 9.47 -1.78
C PRO A 54 18.26 7.94 -1.93
N ASP A 55 17.31 7.32 -1.22
CA ASP A 55 17.08 5.86 -1.29
C ASP A 55 16.10 5.45 -2.42
N GLY A 56 15.60 6.39 -3.23
CA GLY A 56 14.69 6.09 -4.36
C GLY A 56 13.32 5.54 -3.93
N ARG A 57 12.87 5.84 -2.72
CA ARG A 57 11.72 5.18 -2.07
C ARG A 57 10.36 5.84 -2.34
N VAL A 58 10.31 6.88 -3.14
CA VAL A 58 9.10 7.69 -3.37
C VAL A 58 8.94 8.01 -4.85
N ILE A 59 7.73 7.77 -5.36
CA ILE A 59 7.21 8.37 -6.60
C ILE A 59 5.81 8.90 -6.29
N LEU A 60 5.58 10.18 -6.50
CA LEU A 60 4.27 10.83 -6.38
C LEU A 60 3.83 11.31 -7.76
N ALA A 61 2.86 10.61 -8.35
CA ALA A 61 2.25 10.98 -9.61
C ALA A 61 0.89 11.65 -9.37
N GLU A 62 0.73 12.87 -9.88
CA GLU A 62 -0.54 13.58 -9.81
C GLU A 62 -1.33 13.38 -11.10
N PHE A 63 -2.55 12.85 -11.02
CA PHE A 63 -3.51 12.79 -12.11
C PHE A 63 -4.56 13.91 -11.95
N LYS A 64 -5.46 14.06 -12.92
CA LYS A 64 -6.50 15.11 -12.85
C LYS A 64 -7.38 14.97 -11.61
N THR A 65 -7.81 13.76 -11.29
CA THR A 65 -8.83 13.48 -10.26
C THR A 65 -8.27 12.88 -8.97
N PHE A 66 -7.04 12.37 -8.97
CA PHE A 66 -6.41 11.75 -7.81
C PHE A 66 -4.89 11.89 -7.85
N ARG A 67 -4.21 11.53 -6.75
CA ARG A 67 -2.77 11.33 -6.70
C ARG A 67 -2.46 9.87 -6.42
N LEU A 68 -1.39 9.37 -7.05
CA LEU A 68 -0.82 8.06 -6.80
C LEU A 68 0.53 8.25 -6.11
N LEU A 69 0.61 7.84 -4.84
CA LEU A 69 1.84 7.75 -4.10
C LEU A 69 2.33 6.30 -4.12
N VAL A 70 3.50 6.06 -4.70
CA VAL A 70 4.19 4.78 -4.66
C VAL A 70 5.33 4.91 -3.67
N THR A 71 5.39 4.00 -2.70
CA THR A 71 6.51 3.97 -1.75
C THR A 71 7.05 2.58 -1.51
N TYR A 72 8.35 2.52 -1.24
CA TYR A 72 8.97 1.39 -0.58
C TYR A 72 9.47 1.86 0.80
N ALA A 73 8.71 1.59 1.85
CA ALA A 73 9.07 2.02 3.20
C ALA A 73 10.35 1.31 3.68
N PRO A 74 11.27 1.99 4.40
CA PRO A 74 12.42 1.33 4.98
C PRO A 74 11.97 0.29 6.01
N ASN A 75 12.54 -0.91 5.94
CA ASN A 75 12.36 -1.88 7.01
C ASN A 75 12.99 -1.34 8.31
N ASN A 76 12.33 -1.61 9.43
CA ASN A 76 12.73 -1.10 10.74
C ASN A 76 14.04 -1.72 11.25
N GLY A 77 14.42 -2.91 10.75
CA GLY A 77 15.65 -3.62 11.12
C GLY A 77 15.70 -4.01 12.60
N TRP A 78 16.87 -4.42 13.08
CA TRP A 78 17.06 -4.99 14.42
C TRP A 78 18.04 -4.21 15.31
N LYS A 79 18.38 -2.96 14.96
CA LYS A 79 19.42 -2.21 15.70
C LYS A 79 19.03 -0.76 15.89
N GLU A 80 19.32 -0.17 17.04
CA GLU A 80 19.13 1.26 17.28
C GLU A 80 20.25 2.07 16.60
N GLU A 81 20.16 2.18 15.28
CA GLU A 81 21.13 2.89 14.45
C GLU A 81 20.42 3.68 13.33
N GLU A 82 21.16 4.59 12.70
CA GLU A 82 20.61 5.53 11.72
C GLU A 82 19.91 4.80 10.56
N THR A 83 20.41 3.65 10.13
CA THR A 83 19.87 2.87 9.00
C THR A 83 18.66 2.01 9.35
N SER A 84 18.23 1.95 10.61
CA SER A 84 17.23 1.00 11.13
C SER A 84 16.08 1.76 11.81
N PHE A 85 15.89 1.65 13.14
CA PHE A 85 14.77 2.29 13.86
C PHE A 85 14.67 3.81 13.60
N GLN A 86 15.81 4.51 13.61
CA GLN A 86 15.83 5.97 13.44
C GLN A 86 15.37 6.39 12.04
N ARG A 87 15.86 5.72 10.99
CA ARG A 87 15.39 5.96 9.60
C ARG A 87 13.90 5.66 9.47
N ARG A 88 13.42 4.53 10.02
CA ARG A 88 11.99 4.20 9.95
C ARG A 88 11.12 5.24 10.66
N ARG A 89 11.51 5.72 11.84
CA ARG A 89 10.76 6.75 12.57
C ARG A 89 10.75 8.10 11.84
N LYS A 90 11.90 8.52 11.28
CA LYS A 90 11.99 9.74 10.45
C LYS A 90 11.06 9.63 9.22
N TRP A 91 11.06 8.47 8.57
CA TRP A 91 10.20 8.16 7.43
C TRP A 91 8.71 8.22 7.79
N ASP A 92 8.28 7.51 8.84
CA ASP A 92 6.88 7.49 9.28
C ASP A 92 6.39 8.91 9.65
N LYS A 93 7.24 9.72 10.29
CA LYS A 93 6.94 11.12 10.61
C LYS A 93 6.77 11.98 9.35
N ALA A 94 7.64 11.82 8.35
CA ALA A 94 7.54 12.55 7.09
C ALA A 94 6.28 12.16 6.31
N LEU A 95 5.95 10.87 6.23
CA LEU A 95 4.72 10.40 5.61
C LEU A 95 3.47 10.89 6.34
N ARG A 96 3.42 10.80 7.66
CA ARG A 96 2.30 11.31 8.46
C ARG A 96 2.05 12.80 8.18
N LYS A 97 3.13 13.60 8.15
CA LYS A 97 3.06 15.02 7.81
C LYS A 97 2.50 15.20 6.39
N PHE A 98 3.02 14.48 5.41
CA PHE A 98 2.54 14.54 4.03
C PHE A 98 1.04 14.23 3.94
N VAL A 99 0.59 13.07 4.41
CA VAL A 99 -0.82 12.67 4.27
C VAL A 99 -1.79 13.60 5.02
N SER A 100 -1.36 14.18 6.15
CA SER A 100 -2.16 15.16 6.90
C SER A 100 -2.38 16.49 6.16
N GLN A 101 -1.49 16.82 5.21
CA GLN A 101 -1.54 18.07 4.45
C GLN A 101 -2.27 17.92 3.10
N GLU A 102 -2.44 16.68 2.63
CA GLU A 102 -2.89 16.38 1.26
C GLU A 102 -4.39 16.06 1.14
N SER A 103 -5.19 16.38 2.16
CA SER A 103 -6.59 15.95 2.30
C SER A 103 -7.59 16.45 1.24
N LYS A 104 -7.20 17.36 0.35
CA LYS A 104 -8.11 17.96 -0.63
C LYS A 104 -8.31 17.14 -1.91
N LYS A 105 -7.29 16.38 -2.35
CA LYS A 105 -7.34 15.61 -3.59
C LYS A 105 -7.22 14.13 -3.24
N PRO A 106 -8.13 13.25 -3.72
CA PRO A 106 -8.09 11.84 -3.40
C PRO A 106 -6.70 11.24 -3.60
N LEU A 107 -6.23 10.47 -2.62
CA LEU A 107 -4.95 9.79 -2.63
C LEU A 107 -5.17 8.29 -2.76
N ILE A 108 -4.40 7.67 -3.65
CA ILE A 108 -4.12 6.24 -3.66
C ILE A 108 -2.65 6.10 -3.29
N TRP A 109 -2.35 5.40 -2.21
CA TRP A 109 -1.00 5.15 -1.74
C TRP A 109 -0.73 3.65 -1.76
N CYS A 110 0.30 3.23 -2.50
CA CYS A 110 0.64 1.82 -2.63
C CYS A 110 2.15 1.50 -2.54
N GLY A 111 2.42 0.21 -2.39
CA GLY A 111 3.75 -0.39 -2.36
C GLY A 111 4.00 -1.21 -1.09
N ASP A 112 5.25 -1.63 -0.89
CA ASP A 112 5.69 -2.30 0.34
C ASP A 112 5.85 -1.25 1.45
N LEU A 113 4.94 -1.30 2.42
CA LEU A 113 4.90 -0.38 3.55
C LEU A 113 5.63 -0.93 4.78
N ASN A 114 6.21 -2.14 4.69
CA ASN A 114 6.97 -2.79 5.76
C ASN A 114 6.25 -2.75 7.11
N VAL A 115 4.95 -3.04 7.13
CA VAL A 115 4.14 -3.15 8.34
C VAL A 115 2.93 -4.05 8.10
N SER A 116 2.67 -5.01 8.98
CA SER A 116 1.41 -5.74 9.07
C SER A 116 0.59 -5.12 10.20
N HIS A 117 -0.57 -4.55 9.86
CA HIS A 117 -1.30 -3.66 10.77
C HIS A 117 -1.97 -4.39 11.93
N GLN A 118 -2.61 -5.52 11.66
CA GLN A 118 -3.40 -6.28 12.63
C GLN A 118 -2.89 -7.73 12.75
N ASP A 119 -3.29 -8.45 13.80
CA ASP A 119 -2.87 -9.84 13.98
C ASP A 119 -3.35 -10.76 12.84
N ILE A 120 -4.49 -10.44 12.24
CA ILE A 120 -5.01 -11.14 11.06
C ILE A 120 -4.14 -10.95 9.80
N ASP A 121 -3.20 -10.00 9.82
CA ASP A 121 -2.30 -9.71 8.71
C ASP A 121 -1.00 -10.51 8.76
N VAL A 122 -0.86 -11.40 9.74
CA VAL A 122 0.27 -12.31 9.83
C VAL A 122 -0.18 -13.74 10.11
N SER A 123 0.54 -14.69 9.54
CA SER A 123 0.26 -16.12 9.71
C SER A 123 0.57 -16.66 11.12
N HIS A 124 1.53 -16.05 11.83
CA HIS A 124 2.04 -16.54 13.11
C HIS A 124 2.22 -15.36 14.09
N PRO A 125 1.12 -14.76 14.59
CA PRO A 125 1.19 -13.52 15.35
C PRO A 125 2.06 -13.65 16.60
N ASP A 126 1.98 -14.75 17.34
CA ASP A 126 2.78 -14.94 18.55
C ASP A 126 4.29 -14.97 18.26
N PHE A 127 4.69 -15.68 17.20
CA PHE A 127 6.07 -15.68 16.75
C PHE A 127 6.53 -14.27 16.39
N PHE A 128 5.75 -13.54 15.60
CA PHE A 128 6.16 -12.22 15.13
C PHE A 128 6.19 -11.18 16.25
N ARG A 129 5.34 -11.29 17.28
CA ARG A 129 5.39 -10.37 18.44
C ARG A 129 6.64 -10.57 19.30
N THR A 130 7.19 -11.77 19.36
CA THR A 130 8.31 -12.08 20.26
C THR A 130 9.62 -12.39 19.53
N ALA A 131 9.64 -12.31 18.19
CA ALA A 131 10.83 -12.60 17.40
C ALA A 131 11.98 -11.67 17.80
N LYS A 132 13.19 -12.23 17.85
CA LYS A 132 14.43 -11.51 18.11
C LYS A 132 15.58 -12.05 17.26
N GLN A 133 16.52 -11.18 16.91
CA GLN A 133 17.83 -11.59 16.39
C GLN A 133 18.84 -11.74 17.52
N LYS A 134 19.98 -12.38 17.21
CA LYS A 134 21.13 -12.39 18.12
C LYS A 134 21.63 -10.95 18.28
N ASP A 135 22.02 -10.58 19.50
CA ASP A 135 22.52 -9.24 19.84
C ASP A 135 21.51 -8.10 19.58
N TYR A 136 20.22 -8.44 19.58
CA TYR A 136 19.11 -7.48 19.50
C TYR A 136 18.74 -6.95 20.88
N THR A 137 18.88 -5.63 21.04
CA THR A 137 18.32 -4.88 22.17
C THR A 137 17.34 -3.86 21.60
N PRO A 138 16.02 -4.05 21.79
CA PRO A 138 15.04 -3.08 21.34
C PRO A 138 15.23 -1.76 22.10
N PRO A 139 15.02 -0.59 21.45
CA PRO A 139 15.14 0.71 22.11
C PRO A 139 14.12 0.87 23.24
N ASN A 140 12.90 0.37 23.02
CA ASN A 140 11.80 0.42 23.97
C ASN A 140 10.99 -0.90 23.94
N ALA A 141 10.10 -1.10 24.91
CA ALA A 141 9.30 -2.32 25.01
C ALA A 141 8.37 -2.52 23.81
N GLU A 142 7.82 -1.44 23.25
CA GLU A 142 6.94 -1.45 22.08
C GLU A 142 7.66 -1.76 20.76
N ASP A 143 8.99 -1.70 20.75
CA ASP A 143 9.83 -2.03 19.60
C ASP A 143 10.21 -3.52 19.56
N VAL A 144 9.85 -4.30 20.59
CA VAL A 144 10.05 -5.76 20.65
C VAL A 144 9.27 -6.45 19.52
N GLY A 145 9.93 -7.39 18.85
CA GLY A 145 9.32 -8.30 17.88
C GLY A 145 9.95 -8.19 16.49
N GLN A 146 9.33 -8.87 15.53
CA GLN A 146 9.72 -8.84 14.13
C GLN A 146 9.51 -7.43 13.56
N PRO A 147 10.53 -6.83 12.90
CA PRO A 147 10.38 -5.63 12.09
C PRO A 147 9.26 -5.80 11.06
N GLY A 148 8.36 -4.83 11.02
CA GLY A 148 7.11 -4.88 10.29
C GLY A 148 5.93 -5.39 11.12
N PHE A 149 6.11 -5.75 12.40
CA PHE A 149 5.00 -6.18 13.26
C PHE A 149 5.11 -5.73 14.73
N THR A 150 6.06 -4.84 15.02
CA THR A 150 6.21 -4.28 16.38
C THR A 150 4.99 -3.45 16.76
N ALA A 151 4.72 -3.31 18.06
CA ALA A 151 3.61 -2.47 18.52
C ALA A 151 3.79 -1.01 18.10
N ALA A 152 5.04 -0.51 18.13
CA ALA A 152 5.38 0.85 17.72
C ALA A 152 5.08 1.12 16.24
N GLU A 153 5.44 0.19 15.33
CA GLU A 153 5.14 0.32 13.90
C GLU A 153 3.63 0.31 13.64
N LYS A 154 2.89 -0.62 14.25
CA LYS A 154 1.42 -0.70 14.12
C LYS A 154 0.73 0.56 14.63
N GLN A 155 1.21 1.12 15.75
CA GLN A 155 0.66 2.36 16.31
C GLN A 155 0.93 3.55 15.38
N ARG A 156 2.16 3.71 14.87
CA ARG A 156 2.48 4.80 13.93
C ARG A 156 1.71 4.67 12.63
N PHE A 157 1.57 3.45 12.09
CA PHE A 157 0.77 3.18 10.90
C PHE A 157 -0.70 3.57 11.12
N SER A 158 -1.29 3.20 12.27
CA SER A 158 -2.66 3.61 12.64
C SER A 158 -2.83 5.14 12.68
N GLN A 159 -1.83 5.86 13.21
CA GLN A 159 -1.84 7.32 13.24
C GLN A 159 -1.73 7.94 11.85
N ILE A 160 -0.90 7.38 10.97
CA ILE A 160 -0.80 7.82 9.56
C ILE A 160 -2.13 7.64 8.85
N LEU A 161 -2.79 6.48 8.99
CA LEU A 161 -4.08 6.22 8.36
C LEU A 161 -5.15 7.20 8.85
N LYS A 162 -5.23 7.38 10.18
CA LYS A 162 -6.19 8.29 10.81
C LYS A 162 -5.99 9.73 10.34
N ASP A 163 -4.77 10.25 10.42
CA ASP A 163 -4.48 11.65 10.09
C ASP A 163 -4.57 11.94 8.59
N GLY A 164 -4.39 10.92 7.75
CA GLY A 164 -4.55 11.02 6.29
C GLY A 164 -5.97 10.77 5.79
N GLY A 165 -6.91 10.34 6.64
CA GLY A 165 -8.24 9.89 6.20
C GLY A 165 -8.14 8.75 5.17
N LEU A 166 -7.30 7.76 5.47
CA LEU A 166 -6.97 6.65 4.58
C LEU A 166 -7.58 5.33 5.07
N VAL A 167 -8.06 4.55 4.11
CA VAL A 167 -8.68 3.25 4.28
C VAL A 167 -7.79 2.19 3.63
N ASP A 168 -7.52 1.12 4.36
CA ASP A 168 -6.94 -0.10 3.82
C ASP A 168 -7.96 -0.80 2.92
N SER A 169 -7.78 -0.72 1.61
CA SER A 169 -8.75 -1.24 0.63
C SER A 169 -8.93 -2.76 0.73
N TYR A 170 -7.86 -3.51 1.02
CA TYR A 170 -7.95 -4.96 1.19
C TYR A 170 -8.79 -5.30 2.41
N ARG A 171 -8.53 -4.67 3.56
CA ARG A 171 -9.33 -4.90 4.79
C ARG A 171 -10.70 -4.25 4.74
N TRP A 172 -10.94 -3.31 3.82
CA TRP A 172 -12.28 -2.83 3.54
C TRP A 172 -13.17 -3.95 2.99
N LEU A 173 -12.66 -4.76 2.05
CA LEU A 173 -13.40 -5.84 1.41
C LEU A 173 -13.28 -7.19 2.15
N HIS A 174 -12.11 -7.50 2.69
CA HIS A 174 -11.78 -8.81 3.30
C HIS A 174 -11.61 -8.68 4.82
N LYS A 175 -12.73 -8.84 5.56
CA LYS A 175 -12.76 -8.63 7.03
C LYS A 175 -12.13 -9.74 7.85
N SER A 176 -12.20 -10.98 7.36
CA SER A 176 -11.62 -12.14 8.03
C SER A 176 -10.18 -12.39 7.59
N GLN A 177 -9.45 -13.13 8.41
CA GLN A 177 -8.16 -13.66 8.00
C GLN A 177 -8.34 -14.69 6.88
N ASP A 178 -7.45 -14.63 5.90
CA ASP A 178 -7.35 -15.59 4.81
C ASP A 178 -5.94 -16.20 4.83
N PHE A 179 -5.85 -17.49 5.15
CA PHE A 179 -4.56 -18.18 5.22
C PHE A 179 -4.03 -18.62 3.86
N GLU A 180 -4.87 -18.61 2.83
CA GLU A 180 -4.46 -19.00 1.48
C GLU A 180 -3.95 -17.78 0.71
N ASN A 181 -4.76 -16.72 0.64
CA ASN A 181 -4.50 -15.54 -0.19
C ASN A 181 -4.30 -14.25 0.61
N GLY A 182 -4.26 -14.26 1.94
CA GLY A 182 -4.25 -13.05 2.76
C GLY A 182 -2.89 -12.40 3.01
N PHE A 183 -1.81 -12.84 2.36
CA PHE A 183 -0.44 -12.38 2.65
C PHE A 183 0.33 -12.03 1.39
N SER A 184 0.98 -10.87 1.39
CA SER A 184 1.73 -10.35 0.25
C SER A 184 3.22 -10.74 0.27
N TRP A 185 3.77 -11.07 1.45
CA TRP A 185 5.14 -11.51 1.65
C TRP A 185 5.19 -12.90 2.29
N SER A 186 6.15 -13.72 1.86
CA SER A 186 6.47 -14.99 2.51
C SER A 186 7.96 -15.12 2.82
N GLY A 187 8.23 -15.57 4.04
CA GLY A 187 9.56 -15.96 4.45
C GLY A 187 10.09 -17.16 3.65
N ASN A 188 11.43 -17.31 3.69
CA ASN A 188 12.16 -18.39 3.03
C ASN A 188 11.53 -19.76 3.28
N ALA A 189 11.52 -20.60 2.24
CA ALA A 189 10.98 -21.96 2.30
C ALA A 189 11.72 -22.88 3.30
N VAL A 190 12.87 -22.46 3.80
CA VAL A 190 13.69 -23.18 4.79
C VAL A 190 14.03 -22.30 5.99
N GLY A 191 14.35 -22.95 7.11
CA GLY A 191 14.77 -22.28 8.34
C GLY A 191 13.62 -21.67 9.16
N LYS A 192 13.96 -20.75 10.06
CA LYS A 192 13.02 -20.25 11.09
C LYS A 192 11.81 -19.51 10.53
N TYR A 193 11.87 -19.03 9.29
CA TYR A 193 10.78 -18.31 8.62
C TYR A 193 9.93 -19.17 7.69
N ARG A 194 10.19 -20.49 7.61
CA ARG A 194 9.37 -21.40 6.81
C ARG A 194 7.89 -21.32 7.20
N GLY A 195 7.04 -21.11 6.21
CA GLY A 195 5.58 -20.97 6.35
C GLY A 195 5.11 -19.65 6.98
N LYS A 196 6.04 -18.76 7.36
CA LYS A 196 5.72 -17.49 7.99
C LYS A 196 5.54 -16.42 6.93
N ARG A 197 4.34 -15.87 6.91
CA ARG A 197 3.83 -14.92 5.93
C ARG A 197 3.27 -13.68 6.62
N MET A 198 3.39 -12.54 5.94
CA MET A 198 2.97 -11.21 6.38
C MET A 198 2.27 -10.49 5.23
N ARG A 199 1.26 -9.65 5.54
CA ARG A 199 0.70 -8.69 4.60
C ARG A 199 1.34 -7.34 4.86
N ILE A 200 2.25 -6.93 3.98
CA ILE A 200 3.03 -5.69 4.11
C ILE A 200 2.95 -4.78 2.88
N ASP A 201 2.31 -5.24 1.82
CA ASP A 201 2.02 -4.48 0.61
C ASP A 201 0.56 -4.01 0.66
N TYR A 202 0.33 -2.74 0.33
CA TYR A 202 -0.99 -2.13 0.47
C TYR A 202 -1.41 -1.34 -0.75
N PHE A 203 -2.73 -1.24 -0.92
CA PHE A 203 -3.37 -0.07 -1.48
C PHE A 203 -4.18 0.62 -0.39
N LEU A 204 -3.69 1.77 0.07
CA LEU A 204 -4.39 2.67 0.97
C LEU A 204 -5.08 3.74 0.13
N ILE A 205 -6.38 3.93 0.31
CA ILE A 205 -7.18 4.88 -0.48
C ILE A 205 -7.81 5.92 0.43
N SER A 206 -7.94 7.17 -0.03
CA SER A 206 -8.75 8.15 0.69
C SER A 206 -10.18 7.65 0.85
N GLU A 207 -10.83 8.00 1.96
CA GLU A 207 -12.24 7.66 2.24
C GLU A 207 -13.18 8.02 1.06
N GLN A 208 -12.90 9.13 0.36
CA GLN A 208 -13.62 9.61 -0.81
C GLN A 208 -13.66 8.59 -1.99
N LEU A 209 -12.74 7.64 -2.02
CA LEU A 209 -12.65 6.61 -3.07
C LEU A 209 -13.32 5.29 -2.68
N VAL A 210 -13.73 5.12 -1.43
CA VAL A 210 -14.30 3.85 -0.94
C VAL A 210 -15.57 3.48 -1.69
N GLY A 211 -16.43 4.44 -2.02
CA GLY A 211 -17.64 4.19 -2.82
C GLY A 211 -17.38 3.73 -4.26
N ARG A 212 -16.12 3.80 -4.72
CA ARG A 212 -15.68 3.31 -6.03
C ARG A 212 -14.89 2.01 -5.94
N LEU A 213 -14.59 1.50 -4.75
CA LEU A 213 -13.79 0.30 -4.56
C LEU A 213 -14.55 -0.94 -5.04
N LEU A 214 -14.03 -1.59 -6.09
CA LEU A 214 -14.60 -2.83 -6.64
C LEU A 214 -13.83 -4.05 -6.13
N HIS A 215 -12.51 -4.04 -6.32
CA HIS A 215 -11.64 -5.16 -5.97
C HIS A 215 -10.34 -4.67 -5.31
N SER A 216 -9.82 -5.46 -4.36
CA SER A 216 -8.48 -5.30 -3.83
C SER A 216 -7.99 -6.67 -3.40
N ASP A 217 -7.13 -7.27 -4.21
CA ASP A 217 -6.77 -8.67 -4.08
C ASP A 217 -5.26 -8.86 -4.00
N ILE A 218 -4.87 -9.98 -3.42
CA ILE A 218 -3.50 -10.45 -3.33
C ILE A 218 -3.37 -11.64 -4.29
N GLN A 219 -2.42 -11.57 -5.21
CA GLN A 219 -2.29 -12.54 -6.31
C GLN A 219 -1.44 -13.76 -5.93
N GLY A 220 -0.86 -13.76 -4.73
CA GLY A 220 -0.14 -14.90 -4.15
C GLY A 220 -1.08 -15.88 -3.46
N SER A 221 -0.72 -17.16 -3.45
CA SER A 221 -1.44 -18.21 -2.71
C SER A 221 -0.51 -19.24 -2.06
N GLY A 222 -0.97 -19.73 -0.91
CA GLY A 222 -0.43 -20.91 -0.24
C GLY A 222 0.97 -20.74 0.34
N ILE A 223 1.51 -21.83 0.88
CA ILE A 223 2.90 -21.87 1.39
C ILE A 223 3.92 -22.16 0.29
N ASP A 224 3.46 -22.63 -0.87
CA ASP A 224 4.28 -23.03 -2.01
C ASP A 224 4.58 -21.88 -2.99
N HIS A 225 4.28 -20.64 -2.59
CA HIS A 225 4.60 -19.40 -3.32
C HIS A 225 4.02 -19.33 -4.74
N LYS A 226 2.80 -19.84 -4.94
CA LYS A 226 2.09 -19.65 -6.21
C LYS A 226 1.79 -18.17 -6.41
N GLY A 227 2.13 -17.61 -7.58
CA GLY A 227 1.89 -16.20 -7.92
C GLY A 227 2.96 -15.20 -7.45
N TYR A 228 4.05 -15.66 -6.83
CA TYR A 228 5.13 -14.79 -6.33
C TYR A 228 6.16 -14.40 -7.42
N CYS A 229 6.14 -15.08 -8.56
CA CYS A 229 6.84 -14.67 -9.79
C CYS A 229 8.35 -14.34 -9.61
N GLY A 230 9.05 -15.08 -8.74
CA GLY A 230 10.49 -14.93 -8.50
C GLY A 230 10.88 -13.90 -7.43
N SER A 231 9.89 -13.31 -6.74
CA SER A 231 10.06 -12.46 -5.56
C SER A 231 9.62 -13.21 -4.29
N ASP A 232 10.02 -12.75 -3.11
CA ASP A 232 9.44 -13.17 -1.82
C ASP A 232 8.14 -12.39 -1.50
N HIS A 233 7.80 -11.40 -2.34
CA HIS A 233 6.50 -10.75 -2.40
C HIS A 233 5.68 -11.21 -3.61
N CYS A 234 4.36 -11.14 -3.55
CA CYS A 234 3.49 -11.33 -4.69
C CYS A 234 2.79 -10.02 -5.10
N PRO A 235 2.33 -9.89 -6.37
CA PRO A 235 1.55 -8.74 -6.79
C PRO A 235 0.27 -8.57 -5.98
N ILE A 236 -0.15 -7.31 -5.81
CA ILE A 236 -1.46 -6.95 -5.29
C ILE A 236 -2.18 -6.07 -6.33
N THR A 237 -3.50 -6.10 -6.33
CA THR A 237 -4.34 -5.37 -7.29
C THR A 237 -5.31 -4.45 -6.56
N LEU A 238 -5.71 -3.38 -7.24
CA LEU A 238 -6.79 -2.49 -6.84
C LEU A 238 -7.59 -2.15 -8.10
N GLU A 239 -8.90 -2.34 -8.02
CA GLU A 239 -9.83 -1.92 -9.06
C GLU A 239 -10.84 -0.94 -8.49
N LEU A 240 -10.98 0.20 -9.18
CA LEU A 240 -11.98 1.21 -8.87
C LEU A 240 -12.94 1.36 -10.04
N SER A 241 -14.22 1.54 -9.76
CA SER A 241 -15.20 1.90 -10.77
C SER A 241 -14.84 3.23 -11.43
N PRO A 242 -15.28 3.49 -12.67
CA PRO A 242 -15.10 4.79 -13.32
C PRO A 242 -15.60 5.93 -12.43
N ALA A 243 -15.00 7.12 -12.58
CA ALA A 243 -15.52 8.28 -11.87
C ALA A 243 -16.93 8.59 -12.38
N THR A 244 -17.93 8.53 -11.52
CA THR A 244 -19.28 8.99 -11.85
C THR A 244 -19.26 10.51 -12.00
N SER A 245 -19.88 11.03 -13.06
CA SER A 245 -20.03 12.48 -13.30
C SER A 245 -20.94 13.17 -12.27
N THR A 246 -21.52 12.43 -11.34
CA THR A 246 -22.42 12.93 -10.30
C THR A 246 -21.80 12.75 -8.92
N VAL A 247 -21.58 13.86 -8.22
CA VAL A 247 -21.30 13.90 -6.79
C VAL A 247 -22.59 13.54 -6.04
N PRO A 248 -22.65 12.46 -5.26
CA PRO A 248 -23.76 12.30 -4.32
C PRO A 248 -23.52 13.25 -3.14
N ALA A 249 -24.45 14.17 -2.92
CA ALA A 249 -24.52 14.96 -1.71
C ALA A 249 -24.81 14.03 -0.51
N HIS A 250 -24.01 14.19 0.55
CA HIS A 250 -24.20 13.64 1.90
C HIS A 250 -24.42 12.13 2.05
N LEU A 251 -23.44 11.46 2.67
CA LEU A 251 -23.67 10.21 3.38
C LEU A 251 -24.54 10.49 4.62
N PRO A 252 -25.68 9.81 4.82
CA PRO A 252 -26.41 9.91 6.08
C PRO A 252 -25.64 9.18 7.18
N HIS A 253 -25.64 9.78 8.37
CA HIS A 253 -25.22 9.12 9.60
C HIS A 253 -26.07 7.85 9.80
N VAL A 254 -25.40 6.70 9.96
CA VAL A 254 -26.05 5.44 10.32
C VAL A 254 -26.49 5.52 11.77
N SER A 255 -27.79 5.65 12.00
CA SER A 255 -28.44 5.30 13.26
C SER A 255 -29.46 4.19 13.00
N SER A 256 -29.26 3.08 13.72
CA SER A 256 -30.19 1.96 14.01
C SER A 256 -31.08 1.42 12.88
N ILE A 257 -30.86 0.13 12.61
CA ILE A 257 -31.65 -0.76 11.75
C ILE A 257 -33.06 -0.88 12.30
N ASP A 258 -34.06 -0.62 11.46
CA ASP A 258 -35.38 -1.22 11.55
C ASP A 258 -35.65 -1.98 10.24
N THR A 259 -36.00 -3.25 10.38
CA THR A 259 -36.39 -4.16 9.32
C THR A 259 -37.86 -3.94 8.97
N ASP A 260 -38.18 -3.64 7.70
CA ASP A 260 -39.12 -4.42 6.87
C ASP A 260 -39.38 -3.75 5.50
N SER A 261 -39.82 -4.57 4.55
CA SER A 261 -40.49 -4.27 3.28
C SER A 261 -39.65 -4.10 2.00
N THR A 262 -39.85 -5.12 1.18
CA THR A 262 -39.61 -5.28 -0.25
C THR A 262 -40.29 -4.22 -1.12
N THR A 263 -39.56 -3.61 -2.05
CA THR A 263 -40.10 -3.21 -3.37
C THR A 263 -38.98 -3.20 -4.41
N GLY A 264 -39.27 -3.76 -5.58
CA GLY A 264 -38.33 -3.98 -6.67
C GLY A 264 -37.98 -2.69 -7.42
N ILE A 265 -36.76 -2.66 -7.94
CA ILE A 265 -36.28 -1.62 -8.86
C ILE A 265 -35.89 -2.29 -10.17
N ASP A 266 -36.56 -1.82 -11.22
CA ASP A 266 -36.42 -2.20 -12.62
C ASP A 266 -35.11 -1.63 -13.18
N VAL A 267 -34.22 -2.49 -13.67
CA VAL A 267 -32.90 -2.11 -14.20
C VAL A 267 -33.01 -1.94 -15.71
N LYS A 268 -33.08 -0.70 -16.18
CA LYS A 268 -32.83 -0.38 -17.60
C LYS A 268 -31.33 -0.35 -17.85
N GLU A 269 -30.90 -1.14 -18.84
CA GLU A 269 -29.55 -1.17 -19.40
C GLU A 269 -29.07 0.23 -19.78
N ILE A 270 -27.87 0.60 -19.31
CA ILE A 270 -27.08 1.69 -19.83
C ILE A 270 -25.70 1.11 -20.13
N THR A 271 -25.38 1.00 -21.41
CA THR A 271 -24.06 0.60 -21.90
C THR A 271 -23.03 1.70 -21.62
N PRO A 272 -21.85 1.39 -21.04
CA PRO A 272 -20.76 2.37 -20.94
C PRO A 272 -19.96 2.40 -22.24
N GLU A 273 -20.00 3.54 -22.94
CA GLU A 273 -18.98 3.88 -23.93
C GLU A 273 -17.66 4.20 -23.22
N GLY A 274 -16.55 3.67 -23.75
CA GLY A 274 -15.20 4.14 -23.43
C GLY A 274 -14.37 3.27 -22.49
N VAL A 275 -14.26 1.97 -22.78
CA VAL A 275 -13.20 1.12 -22.20
C VAL A 275 -12.11 0.96 -23.26
N CYS A 276 -10.87 1.30 -22.91
CA CYS A 276 -9.71 0.98 -23.75
C CYS A 276 -9.55 -0.55 -23.78
N PRO A 277 -9.32 -1.18 -24.94
CA PRO A 277 -9.31 -2.63 -25.09
C PRO A 277 -8.26 -3.34 -24.22
#